data_AF-A0AAD4JYN4-F1
#
_entry.id   AF-A0AAD4JYN4-F1
#
_cell.length_a   1.000
_cell.length_b   1.000
_cell.length_c   1.000
_cell.angle_alpha   90.00
_cell.angle_beta   90.00
_cell.angle_gamma   90.00
#
_symmetry.space_group_name_H-M   'P 1'
#
loop_
_entity.id
_entity.type
_entity.pdbx_description
1 polymer ?
#
loop_
_entity_poly.entity_id
_entity_poly.type
_entity_poly.pdbx_seq_one_letter_code
_entity_poly.pdbx_strand_id
1 'polypeptide(L)'
;AVTPPQIKRNVASEITSVGKAIYEARWDDKHTTTQQIGSMSTRSQSEANGEQDKNTKDTEMIKSKRDQMRDNMQDYIFTRYFNYVKNYDKVLEKNFPKAMQLYRVFFDGVKDFFGDMKRFLKIARIANDAPQGIRALNRQELELYMQMPRDMWKVAPALIGCSLPMVGYAFFPLVFWYPRIFLTSHFWTGQQRNDFQSHFMKRRLQCNKPVFRCLQAKLKSLKTHHKHDEFQSILGQLGSGTHPTAEALIAVKDIFAEGPYSLLGMSRKHIKCLVKLHGLPNSLFKRHRLHEHAFLVHYMDLAIMREGGVHNLRTDAMRYCCYLRGLNPDNLSREEMIEWLRNWVKVSTSIQGEHITLFLHLPILLAYNHPRNWKTIYCKKTD
;
A
#
# COMPACT_ATOMS: atom_id res chain seq x y z
N ALA A 1 34.66 -5.75 28.97
CA ALA A 1 34.04 -6.47 27.84
C ALA A 1 32.81 -5.68 27.40
N VAL A 2 32.91 -4.96 26.29
CA VAL A 2 31.82 -4.12 25.76
C VAL A 2 31.35 -4.76 24.47
N THR A 3 30.15 -5.30 24.49
CA THR A 3 29.48 -5.92 23.34
C THR A 3 29.21 -4.85 22.28
N PRO A 4 29.51 -5.07 20.98
CA PRO A 4 29.20 -4.09 19.95
C PRO A 4 27.69 -3.98 19.73
N PRO A 5 27.16 -2.80 19.35
CA PRO A 5 25.74 -2.62 19.12
C PRO A 5 25.30 -3.37 17.86
N GLN A 6 24.26 -4.20 17.98
CA GLN A 6 23.62 -4.81 16.83
C GLN A 6 23.04 -3.73 15.91
N ILE A 7 23.62 -3.62 14.71
CA ILE A 7 23.17 -2.75 13.63
C ILE A 7 21.75 -3.18 13.24
N LYS A 8 20.76 -2.36 13.60
CA LYS A 8 19.36 -2.56 13.22
C LYS A 8 19.21 -2.38 11.71
N ARG A 9 18.80 -3.46 11.03
CA ARG A 9 18.49 -3.50 9.60
C ARG A 9 17.49 -2.40 9.24
N ASN A 10 17.84 -1.59 8.24
CA ASN A 10 17.01 -0.51 7.73
C ASN A 10 15.75 -1.11 7.04
N VAL A 11 14.57 -0.60 7.33
CA VAL A 11 13.28 -1.09 6.78
C VAL A 11 13.18 -0.86 5.26
N ALA A 12 13.81 0.20 4.74
CA ALA A 12 13.99 0.36 3.30
C ALA A 12 14.81 -0.81 2.71
N SER A 13 15.77 -1.34 3.46
CA SER A 13 16.51 -2.55 3.08
C SER A 13 15.68 -3.82 3.20
N GLU A 14 14.66 -3.94 4.08
CA GLU A 14 13.74 -5.09 4.11
C GLU A 14 12.76 -5.08 2.93
N ILE A 15 12.16 -3.92 2.62
CA ILE A 15 11.27 -3.74 1.46
C ILE A 15 12.05 -3.98 0.15
N THR A 16 13.30 -3.52 0.09
CA THR A 16 14.20 -3.75 -1.04
C THR A 16 14.78 -5.17 -1.05
N SER A 17 15.06 -5.78 0.10
CA SER A 17 15.60 -7.15 0.25
C SER A 17 14.56 -8.19 -0.13
N VAL A 18 13.30 -8.05 0.29
CA VAL A 18 12.21 -8.92 -0.16
C VAL A 18 11.91 -8.69 -1.64
N GLY A 19 11.97 -7.44 -2.11
CA GLY A 19 11.90 -7.13 -3.54
C GLY A 19 13.05 -7.77 -4.35
N LYS A 20 14.26 -7.81 -3.78
CA LYS A 20 15.47 -8.43 -4.34
C LYS A 20 15.40 -9.95 -4.31
N ALA A 21 14.96 -10.56 -3.20
CA ALA A 21 14.74 -11.99 -3.09
C ALA A 21 13.65 -12.49 -4.05
N ILE A 22 12.57 -11.71 -4.24
CA ILE A 22 11.53 -12.00 -5.24
C ILE A 22 12.05 -11.80 -6.68
N TYR A 23 13.00 -10.87 -6.88
CA TYR A 23 13.64 -10.63 -8.19
C TYR A 23 14.64 -11.75 -8.54
N GLU A 24 15.47 -12.15 -7.57
CA GLU A 24 16.47 -13.22 -7.67
C GLU A 24 15.80 -14.58 -7.85
N ALA A 25 14.79 -14.92 -7.03
CA ALA A 25 14.01 -16.15 -7.19
C ALA A 25 13.24 -16.24 -8.53
N ARG A 26 13.02 -15.11 -9.21
CA ARG A 26 12.40 -15.06 -10.55
C ARG A 26 13.42 -15.08 -11.70
N TRP A 27 14.68 -14.78 -11.41
CA TRP A 27 15.78 -14.79 -12.36
C TRP A 27 16.37 -16.21 -12.51
N ASP A 28 16.44 -16.97 -11.41
CA ASP A 28 16.96 -18.35 -11.40
C ASP A 28 16.05 -19.35 -12.14
N ASP A 29 14.74 -19.10 -12.17
CA ASP A 29 13.76 -19.89 -12.93
C ASP A 29 13.89 -19.74 -14.46
N LYS A 30 14.66 -18.76 -14.95
CA LYS A 30 14.82 -18.49 -16.39
C LYS A 30 16.13 -18.97 -17.00
N HIS A 31 17.07 -19.47 -16.20
CA HIS A 31 18.38 -19.92 -16.70
C HIS A 31 18.69 -21.40 -16.47
N THR A 32 17.74 -22.19 -15.96
CA THR A 32 17.94 -23.65 -15.79
C THR A 32 17.32 -24.43 -16.94
N THR A 33 17.72 -24.14 -18.17
CA THR A 33 17.67 -25.09 -19.29
C THR A 33 18.73 -24.64 -20.30
N THR A 34 19.60 -25.58 -20.69
CA THR A 34 20.66 -25.44 -21.71
C THR A 34 22.04 -25.05 -21.15
N GLN A 35 22.82 -26.06 -20.73
CA GLN A 35 24.12 -26.41 -21.35
C GLN A 35 24.78 -27.57 -20.59
N GLN A 36 24.66 -28.77 -21.16
CA GLN A 36 25.72 -29.77 -21.12
C GLN A 36 26.71 -29.49 -22.26
N ILE A 37 27.92 -30.02 -22.10
CA ILE A 37 29.05 -30.15 -23.04
C ILE A 37 30.20 -29.18 -22.77
N GLY A 38 31.38 -29.75 -22.50
CA GLY A 38 32.66 -29.12 -22.84
C GLY A 38 33.74 -29.12 -21.77
N SER A 39 34.40 -30.27 -21.58
CA SER A 39 35.69 -30.39 -20.91
C SER A 39 36.80 -29.63 -21.64
N MET A 40 37.63 -28.87 -20.93
CA MET A 40 39.10 -28.88 -21.13
C MET A 40 39.84 -28.23 -19.96
N SER A 41 40.90 -28.92 -19.55
CA SER A 41 41.85 -28.60 -18.50
C SER A 41 42.89 -27.59 -18.98
N THR A 42 43.23 -26.59 -18.16
CA THR A 42 44.65 -26.30 -17.88
C THR A 42 44.81 -25.61 -16.53
N ARG A 43 45.84 -26.07 -15.83
CA ARG A 43 46.34 -25.75 -14.48
C ARG A 43 47.22 -24.51 -14.53
N SER A 44 47.17 -23.65 -13.51
CA SER A 44 48.34 -23.05 -12.81
C SER A 44 47.90 -22.11 -11.68
N GLN A 45 48.69 -22.10 -10.61
CA GLN A 45 48.42 -21.60 -9.27
C GLN A 45 48.74 -20.11 -9.06
N SER A 46 48.22 -19.61 -7.93
CA SER A 46 48.75 -18.58 -7.02
C SER A 46 48.88 -17.13 -7.50
N GLU A 47 48.00 -16.27 -6.97
CA GLU A 47 48.38 -15.20 -6.02
C GLU A 47 47.10 -14.56 -5.45
N ALA A 48 46.76 -14.91 -4.21
CA ALA A 48 45.69 -14.31 -3.44
C ALA A 48 46.32 -13.56 -2.26
N ASN A 49 46.26 -12.24 -2.29
CA ASN A 49 45.99 -11.35 -1.15
C ASN A 49 46.26 -9.89 -1.57
N GLY A 50 45.22 -9.20 -2.06
CA GLY A 50 45.29 -7.77 -2.38
C GLY A 50 44.05 -7.20 -3.08
N GLU A 51 43.22 -8.04 -3.71
CA GLU A 51 42.16 -7.59 -4.63
C GLU A 51 40.73 -7.61 -4.06
N GLN A 52 40.51 -8.24 -2.90
CA GLN A 52 39.18 -8.33 -2.28
C GLN A 52 38.74 -7.05 -1.54
N ASP A 53 39.67 -6.18 -1.13
CA ASP A 53 39.33 -4.97 -0.38
C ASP A 53 39.04 -3.75 -1.29
N LYS A 54 39.59 -3.73 -2.51
CA LYS A 54 39.29 -2.70 -3.53
C LYS A 54 37.92 -2.92 -4.19
N ASN A 55 37.62 -4.16 -4.60
CA ASN A 55 36.34 -4.48 -5.25
C ASN A 55 35.12 -4.22 -4.34
N THR A 56 35.28 -4.41 -3.02
CA THR A 56 34.20 -4.15 -2.05
C THR A 56 33.98 -2.64 -1.87
N LYS A 57 35.05 -1.85 -1.73
CA LYS A 57 34.99 -0.38 -1.64
C LYS A 57 34.45 0.27 -2.92
N ASP A 58 34.84 -0.22 -4.08
CA ASP A 58 34.35 0.28 -5.37
C ASP A 58 32.87 -0.04 -5.57
N THR A 59 32.42 -1.24 -5.17
CA THR A 59 31.01 -1.64 -5.23
C THR A 59 30.13 -0.83 -4.26
N GLU A 60 30.62 -0.55 -3.06
CA GLU A 60 29.93 0.31 -2.08
C GLU A 60 29.87 1.77 -2.53
N MET A 61 30.96 2.30 -3.10
CA MET A 61 31.00 3.66 -3.64
C MET A 61 30.07 3.83 -4.86
N ILE A 62 30.01 2.82 -5.74
CA ILE A 62 29.09 2.81 -6.90
C ILE A 62 27.63 2.73 -6.45
N LYS A 63 27.33 1.94 -5.42
CA LYS A 63 25.98 1.85 -4.84
C LYS A 63 25.56 3.17 -4.18
N SER A 64 26.45 3.78 -3.39
CA SER A 64 26.24 5.09 -2.77
C SER A 64 26.01 6.20 -3.80
N LYS A 65 26.80 6.24 -4.88
CA LYS A 65 26.60 7.19 -5.99
C LYS A 65 25.29 6.97 -6.73
N ARG A 66 24.88 5.72 -6.95
CA ARG A 66 23.60 5.39 -7.60
C ARG A 66 22.41 5.79 -6.73
N ASP A 67 22.50 5.58 -5.42
CA ASP A 67 21.47 5.98 -4.47
C ASP A 67 21.37 7.52 -4.37
N GLN A 68 22.51 8.23 -4.27
CA GLN A 68 22.56 9.69 -4.35
C GLN A 68 22.01 10.26 -5.67
N MET A 69 22.33 9.65 -6.81
CA MET A 69 21.77 10.08 -8.10
C MET A 69 20.25 9.88 -8.16
N ARG A 70 19.73 8.82 -7.54
CA ARG A 70 18.30 8.55 -7.52
C ARG A 70 17.55 9.54 -6.63
N ASP A 71 18.11 9.88 -5.48
CA ASP A 71 17.56 10.88 -4.56
C ASP A 71 17.62 12.28 -5.16
N ASN A 72 18.73 12.64 -5.80
CA ASN A 72 18.88 13.92 -6.52
C ASN A 72 17.91 14.02 -7.72
N MET A 73 17.67 12.92 -8.44
CA MET A 73 16.71 12.89 -9.55
C MET A 73 15.27 13.02 -9.04
N GLN A 74 14.94 12.36 -7.93
CA GLN A 74 13.65 12.51 -7.27
C GLN A 74 13.44 13.95 -6.80
N ASP A 75 14.40 14.52 -6.07
CA ASP A 75 14.35 15.91 -5.61
C ASP A 75 14.28 16.91 -6.76
N TYR A 76 14.96 16.66 -7.88
CA TYR A 76 14.85 17.49 -9.08
C TYR A 76 13.46 17.41 -9.73
N ILE A 77 12.91 16.20 -9.90
CA ILE A 77 11.55 16.01 -10.43
C ILE A 77 10.52 16.66 -9.51
N PHE A 78 10.68 16.53 -8.19
CA PHE A 78 9.81 17.14 -7.19
C PHE A 78 9.94 18.66 -7.17
N THR A 79 11.15 19.22 -7.30
CA THR A 79 11.38 20.67 -7.36
C THR A 79 10.85 21.27 -8.66
N ARG A 80 10.98 20.55 -9.78
CA ARG A 80 10.42 20.96 -11.07
C ARG A 80 8.90 20.90 -11.05
N TYR A 81 8.32 19.85 -10.48
CA TYR A 81 6.88 19.76 -10.22
C TYR A 81 6.42 20.92 -9.30
N PHE A 82 7.13 21.17 -8.21
CA PHE A 82 6.86 22.24 -7.26
C PHE A 82 6.82 23.63 -7.93
N ASN A 83 7.84 23.95 -8.72
CA ASN A 83 7.93 25.21 -9.44
C ASN A 83 6.87 25.34 -10.52
N TYR A 84 6.58 24.24 -11.22
CA TYR A 84 5.59 24.19 -12.28
C TYR A 84 4.17 24.44 -11.76
N VAL A 85 3.76 23.74 -10.70
CA VAL A 85 2.41 23.89 -10.15
C VAL A 85 2.27 25.27 -9.47
N LYS A 86 3.33 25.81 -8.84
CA LYS A 86 3.29 27.14 -8.19
C LYS A 86 3.03 28.28 -9.18
N ASN A 87 3.49 28.13 -10.41
CA ASN A 87 3.28 29.11 -11.47
C ASN A 87 1.93 28.93 -12.20
N TYR A 88 1.19 27.86 -11.88
CA TYR A 88 -0.03 27.48 -12.58
C TYR A 88 -1.22 28.40 -12.25
N ASP A 89 -1.28 28.95 -11.03
CA ASP A 89 -2.31 29.92 -10.62
C ASP A 89 -2.39 31.11 -11.60
N LYS A 90 -1.23 31.63 -12.02
CA LYS A 90 -1.12 32.76 -12.96
C LYS A 90 -1.53 32.39 -14.40
N VAL A 91 -1.32 31.13 -14.79
CA VAL A 91 -1.66 30.64 -16.13
C VAL A 91 -3.16 30.42 -16.25
N LEU A 92 -3.83 30.00 -15.18
CA LEU A 92 -5.28 29.80 -15.18
C LEU A 92 -6.05 31.13 -15.19
N GLU A 93 -5.65 32.08 -14.35
CA GLU A 93 -6.28 33.41 -14.26
C GLU A 93 -6.27 34.13 -15.61
N LYS A 94 -5.18 33.96 -16.38
CA LYS A 94 -5.01 34.58 -17.70
C LYS A 94 -5.89 33.97 -18.78
N ASN A 95 -6.16 32.67 -18.72
CA ASN A 95 -6.77 31.93 -19.82
C ASN A 95 -8.29 31.71 -19.68
N PHE A 96 -8.87 31.76 -18.47
CA PHE A 96 -10.30 31.43 -18.26
C PHE A 96 -11.01 32.21 -17.13
N PRO A 97 -11.36 33.50 -17.33
CA PRO A 97 -11.92 34.37 -16.29
C PRO A 97 -13.41 34.15 -15.90
N LYS A 98 -14.17 33.23 -16.54
CA LYS A 98 -15.66 33.19 -16.45
C LYS A 98 -16.30 32.01 -15.68
N ALA A 99 -15.57 31.19 -14.91
CA ALA A 99 -16.13 30.00 -14.23
C ALA A 99 -16.02 30.01 -12.69
N MET A 100 -16.68 30.97 -12.02
CA MET A 100 -16.37 31.36 -10.63
C MET A 100 -16.66 30.31 -9.52
N GLN A 101 -17.64 29.41 -9.69
CA GLN A 101 -17.99 28.43 -8.65
C GLN A 101 -17.19 27.12 -8.74
N LEU A 102 -16.91 26.64 -9.95
CA LEU A 102 -16.07 25.45 -10.18
C LEU A 102 -14.59 25.73 -9.83
N TYR A 103 -14.16 26.99 -10.00
CA TYR A 103 -12.83 27.49 -9.69
C TYR A 103 -12.51 27.35 -8.20
N ARG A 104 -13.39 27.81 -7.30
CA ARG A 104 -13.06 27.88 -5.88
C ARG A 104 -12.72 26.53 -5.27
N VAL A 105 -13.54 25.49 -5.52
CA VAL A 105 -13.26 24.13 -5.02
C VAL A 105 -11.98 23.56 -5.62
N PHE A 106 -11.71 23.82 -6.90
CA PHE A 106 -10.48 23.38 -7.55
C PHE A 106 -9.24 24.07 -6.96
N PHE A 107 -9.26 25.38 -6.78
CA PHE A 107 -8.14 26.15 -6.23
C PHE A 107 -7.89 25.86 -4.75
N ASP A 108 -8.95 25.71 -3.97
CA ASP A 108 -8.81 25.25 -2.58
C ASP A 108 -8.19 23.83 -2.57
N GLY A 109 -8.61 22.96 -3.50
CA GLY A 109 -7.99 21.64 -3.69
C GLY A 109 -6.52 21.69 -4.12
N VAL A 110 -6.11 22.64 -4.96
CA VAL A 110 -4.69 22.88 -5.31
C VAL A 110 -3.91 23.25 -4.05
N LYS A 111 -4.39 24.22 -3.26
CA LYS A 111 -3.74 24.67 -2.03
C LYS A 111 -3.60 23.53 -1.01
N ASP A 112 -4.66 22.76 -0.79
CA ASP A 112 -4.66 21.61 0.12
C ASP A 112 -3.65 20.55 -0.34
N PHE A 113 -3.70 20.18 -1.63
CA PHE A 113 -2.76 19.23 -2.22
C PHE A 113 -1.30 19.69 -2.06
N PHE A 114 -1.03 20.98 -2.20
CA PHE A 114 0.30 21.55 -1.97
C PHE A 114 0.75 21.49 -0.51
N GLY A 115 -0.16 21.79 0.42
CA GLY A 115 0.11 21.67 1.85
C GLY A 115 0.54 20.25 2.19
N ASP A 116 -0.22 19.29 1.70
CA ASP A 116 0.01 17.86 1.91
C ASP A 116 1.29 17.36 1.21
N MET A 117 1.59 17.85 0.00
CA MET A 117 2.85 17.54 -0.67
C MET A 117 4.07 18.08 0.10
N LYS A 118 4.03 19.32 0.59
CA LYS A 118 5.13 19.88 1.39
C LYS A 118 5.33 19.09 2.68
N ARG A 119 4.23 18.73 3.35
CA ARG A 119 4.26 17.91 4.57
C ARG A 119 4.83 16.52 4.27
N PHE A 120 4.44 15.90 3.16
CA PHE A 120 5.01 14.63 2.70
C PHE A 120 6.52 14.71 2.49
N LEU A 121 7.03 15.74 1.79
CA LEU A 121 8.47 15.89 1.57
C LEU A 121 9.25 16.00 2.89
N LYS A 122 8.71 16.76 3.85
CA LYS A 122 9.28 16.86 5.20
C LYS A 122 9.30 15.50 5.90
N ILE A 123 8.18 14.77 5.87
CA ILE A 123 8.07 13.44 6.48
C ILE A 123 9.02 12.43 5.82
N ALA A 124 9.10 12.43 4.49
CA ALA A 124 9.98 11.53 3.75
C ALA A 124 11.45 11.76 4.11
N ARG A 125 11.88 13.03 4.24
CA ARG A 125 13.22 13.36 4.72
C ARG A 125 13.45 12.84 6.13
N ILE A 126 12.56 13.13 7.08
CA ILE A 126 12.65 12.64 8.47
C ILE A 126 12.71 11.10 8.51
N ALA A 127 11.88 10.43 7.71
CA ALA A 127 11.84 8.98 7.66
C ALA A 127 13.09 8.35 7.02
N ASN A 128 13.81 9.08 6.17
CA ASN A 128 15.09 8.63 5.62
C ASN A 128 16.24 8.87 6.60
N ASP A 129 16.18 9.96 7.36
CA ASP A 129 17.23 10.34 8.32
C ASP A 129 17.12 9.61 9.67
N ALA A 130 15.91 9.22 10.07
CA ALA A 130 15.68 8.58 11.36
C ALA A 130 16.20 7.12 11.40
N PRO A 131 16.85 6.69 12.50
CA PRO A 131 17.37 5.32 12.62
C PRO A 131 16.26 4.25 12.63
N GLN A 132 15.05 4.61 13.05
CA GLN A 132 13.88 3.73 13.00
C GLN A 132 13.08 3.86 11.69
N GLY A 133 13.50 4.75 10.80
CA GLY A 133 12.86 5.07 9.54
C GLY A 133 11.37 5.39 9.67
N ILE A 134 10.56 4.83 8.78
CA ILE A 134 9.10 5.02 8.76
C ILE A 134 8.37 4.54 10.03
N ARG A 135 8.99 3.71 10.88
CA ARG A 135 8.36 3.21 12.12
C ARG A 135 8.17 4.31 13.16
N ALA A 136 9.02 5.35 13.13
CA ALA A 136 8.98 6.48 14.05
C ALA A 136 7.81 7.44 13.78
N LEU A 137 7.23 7.38 12.57
CA LEU A 137 6.16 8.27 12.16
C LEU A 137 4.88 8.01 12.97
N ASN A 138 4.12 9.07 13.20
CA ASN A 138 2.77 8.95 13.74
C ASN A 138 1.79 8.44 12.67
N ARG A 139 0.56 8.10 13.07
CA ARG A 139 -0.45 7.54 12.18
C ARG A 139 -0.76 8.49 11.02
N GLN A 140 -0.96 9.78 11.28
CA GLN A 140 -1.30 10.75 10.23
C GLN A 140 -0.15 10.92 9.22
N GLU A 141 1.09 10.91 9.69
CA GLU A 141 2.27 10.98 8.85
C GLU A 141 2.40 9.75 7.97
N LEU A 142 2.13 8.55 8.52
CA LEU A 142 2.08 7.31 7.76
C LEU A 142 0.97 7.31 6.70
N GLU A 143 -0.22 7.80 7.04
CA GLU A 143 -1.35 7.92 6.11
C GLU A 143 -0.97 8.81 4.92
N LEU A 144 -0.39 9.97 5.23
CA LEU A 144 0.06 10.92 4.21
C LEU A 144 1.21 10.34 3.37
N TYR A 145 2.18 9.68 4.02
CA TYR A 145 3.30 9.00 3.36
C TYR A 145 2.83 7.93 2.36
N MET A 146 1.78 7.17 2.73
CA MET A 146 1.20 6.14 1.87
C MET A 146 0.37 6.72 0.71
N GLN A 147 -0.33 7.83 0.94
CA GLN A 147 -1.28 8.43 -0.01
C GLN A 147 -0.58 9.30 -1.06
N MET A 148 0.31 10.21 -0.64
CA MET A 148 0.81 11.29 -1.50
C MET A 148 1.52 10.84 -2.78
N PRO A 149 2.40 9.83 -2.77
CA PRO A 149 3.03 9.37 -4.02
C PRO A 149 2.01 8.96 -5.08
N ARG A 150 0.90 8.34 -4.69
CA ARG A 150 -0.15 7.91 -5.63
C ARG A 150 -0.93 9.11 -6.16
N ASP A 151 -1.26 10.03 -5.28
CA ASP A 151 -2.01 11.24 -5.61
C ASP A 151 -1.20 12.12 -6.57
N MET A 152 0.10 12.28 -6.34
CA MET A 152 1.01 13.01 -7.24
C MET A 152 1.07 12.37 -8.63
N TRP A 153 1.27 11.04 -8.72
CA TRP A 153 1.29 10.34 -10.01
C TRP A 153 -0.05 10.41 -10.75
N LYS A 154 -1.16 10.49 -10.02
CA LYS A 154 -2.51 10.59 -10.59
C LYS A 154 -2.78 11.99 -11.16
N VAL A 155 -2.34 13.03 -10.46
CA VAL A 155 -2.62 14.43 -10.82
C VAL A 155 -1.60 14.98 -11.82
N ALA A 156 -0.37 14.44 -11.85
CA ALA A 156 0.70 14.91 -12.74
C ALA A 156 0.31 14.96 -14.23
N PRO A 157 -0.32 13.95 -14.84
CA PRO A 157 -0.74 14.03 -16.24
C PRO A 157 -1.74 15.17 -16.50
N ALA A 158 -2.65 15.41 -15.55
CA ALA A 158 -3.63 16.49 -15.66
C ALA A 158 -2.97 17.87 -15.61
N LEU A 159 -2.05 18.04 -14.67
CA LEU A 159 -1.28 19.26 -14.56
C LEU A 159 -0.42 19.51 -15.80
N ILE A 160 0.25 18.47 -16.33
CA ILE A 160 1.05 18.54 -17.57
C ILE A 160 0.17 18.94 -18.75
N GLY A 161 -0.94 18.23 -18.96
CA GLY A 161 -1.85 18.50 -20.08
C GLY A 161 -2.44 19.91 -20.04
N CYS A 162 -2.82 20.39 -18.86
CA CYS A 162 -3.45 21.70 -18.72
C CYS A 162 -2.50 22.91 -18.78
N SER A 163 -1.16 22.75 -18.80
CA SER A 163 -0.25 23.91 -19.01
C SER A 163 0.14 24.16 -20.45
N LEU A 164 0.01 23.16 -21.31
CA LEU A 164 0.48 23.26 -22.68
C LEU A 164 -0.42 24.23 -23.45
N PRO A 165 0.14 25.24 -24.16
CA PRO A 165 -0.64 26.09 -25.06
C PRO A 165 -1.40 25.23 -26.08
N MET A 166 -2.61 25.64 -26.47
CA MET A 166 -3.56 24.90 -27.33
C MET A 166 -4.11 23.60 -26.72
N VAL A 167 -3.26 22.69 -26.25
CA VAL A 167 -3.67 21.40 -25.64
C VAL A 167 -4.45 21.61 -24.33
N GLY A 168 -4.04 22.57 -23.52
CA GLY A 168 -4.68 22.86 -22.23
C GLY A 168 -6.15 23.26 -22.35
N TYR A 169 -6.55 23.91 -23.44
CA TYR A 169 -7.96 24.27 -23.70
C TYR A 169 -8.86 23.05 -23.89
N ALA A 170 -8.34 21.97 -24.49
CA ALA A 170 -9.07 20.71 -24.63
C ALA A 170 -8.95 19.83 -23.37
N PHE A 171 -7.80 19.86 -22.69
CA PHE A 171 -7.53 19.01 -21.54
C PHE A 171 -8.29 19.47 -20.28
N PHE A 172 -8.48 20.77 -20.09
CA PHE A 172 -9.15 21.31 -18.92
C PHE A 172 -10.61 20.83 -18.81
N PRO A 173 -11.49 20.95 -19.84
CA PRO A 173 -12.82 20.36 -19.80
C PRO A 173 -12.82 18.85 -19.50
N LEU A 174 -11.85 18.10 -20.04
CA LEU A 174 -11.74 16.66 -19.82
C LEU A 174 -11.50 16.30 -18.34
N VAL A 175 -10.69 17.09 -17.63
CA VAL A 175 -10.40 16.90 -16.21
C VAL A 175 -11.66 17.06 -15.36
N PHE A 176 -12.50 18.06 -15.68
CA PHE A 176 -13.78 18.27 -14.98
C PHE A 176 -14.84 17.24 -15.35
N TRP A 177 -14.81 16.70 -16.59
CA TRP A 177 -15.73 15.66 -17.02
C TRP A 177 -15.40 14.30 -16.39
N TYR A 178 -14.12 14.02 -16.15
CA TYR A 178 -13.64 12.77 -15.57
C TYR A 178 -12.85 12.95 -14.25
N PRO A 179 -13.46 13.54 -13.21
CA PRO A 179 -12.77 13.89 -11.97
C PRO A 179 -12.25 12.66 -11.21
N ARG A 180 -12.88 11.49 -11.38
CA ARG A 180 -12.40 10.24 -10.77
C ARG A 180 -11.07 9.75 -11.34
N ILE A 181 -10.78 10.07 -12.60
CA ILE A 181 -9.60 9.58 -13.32
C ILE A 181 -8.43 10.53 -13.08
N PHE A 182 -8.65 11.83 -13.28
CA PHE A 182 -7.59 12.85 -13.27
C PHE A 182 -7.36 13.52 -11.92
N LEU A 183 -8.38 13.54 -11.04
CA LEU A 183 -8.31 14.27 -9.78
C LEU A 183 -8.26 13.33 -8.57
N THR A 184 -7.70 13.85 -7.48
CA THR A 184 -7.67 13.20 -6.15
C THR A 184 -8.75 13.78 -5.26
N SER A 185 -8.89 13.22 -4.05
CA SER A 185 -9.83 13.69 -3.03
C SER A 185 -9.78 15.20 -2.85
N HIS A 186 -8.58 15.80 -2.79
CA HIS A 186 -8.34 17.25 -2.66
C HIS A 186 -9.25 18.12 -3.54
N PHE A 187 -9.52 17.72 -4.79
CA PHE A 187 -10.23 18.54 -5.78
C PHE A 187 -11.72 18.20 -5.89
N TRP A 188 -12.21 17.24 -5.12
CA TRP A 188 -13.59 16.78 -5.19
C TRP A 188 -14.48 17.56 -4.22
N THR A 189 -15.69 17.90 -4.68
CA THR A 189 -16.75 18.44 -3.82
C THR A 189 -17.14 17.42 -2.74
N GLY A 190 -17.76 17.87 -1.64
CA GLY A 190 -18.22 16.96 -0.58
C GLY A 190 -19.12 15.83 -1.09
N GLN A 191 -20.05 16.15 -2.01
CA GLN A 191 -20.91 15.16 -2.65
C GLN A 191 -20.11 14.17 -3.50
N GLN A 192 -19.20 14.66 -4.35
CA GLN A 192 -18.32 13.80 -5.17
C GLN A 192 -17.46 12.88 -4.30
N ARG A 193 -16.92 13.37 -3.17
CA ARG A 193 -16.14 12.55 -2.23
C ARG A 193 -16.96 11.38 -1.72
N ASN A 194 -18.19 11.63 -1.27
CA ASN A 194 -19.07 10.57 -0.76
C ASN A 194 -19.41 9.55 -1.86
N ASP A 195 -19.85 10.02 -3.04
CA ASP A 195 -20.23 9.15 -4.15
C ASP A 195 -19.06 8.30 -4.65
N PHE A 196 -17.88 8.91 -4.78
CA PHE A 196 -16.69 8.21 -5.25
C PHE A 196 -16.17 7.24 -4.18
N GLN A 197 -16.21 7.59 -2.90
CA GLN A 197 -15.88 6.68 -1.82
C GLN A 197 -16.78 5.45 -1.83
N SER A 198 -18.10 5.61 -1.93
CA SER A 198 -19.05 4.50 -2.05
C SER A 198 -18.77 3.65 -3.31
N HIS A 199 -18.47 4.29 -4.44
CA HIS A 199 -18.12 3.60 -5.68
C HIS A 199 -16.85 2.74 -5.53
N PHE A 200 -15.77 3.30 -4.97
CA PHE A 200 -14.53 2.57 -4.75
C PHE A 200 -14.69 1.46 -3.71
N MET A 201 -15.42 1.71 -2.62
CA MET A 201 -15.72 0.71 -1.61
C MET A 201 -16.46 -0.48 -2.22
N LYS A 202 -17.54 -0.23 -2.98
CA LYS A 202 -18.30 -1.29 -3.68
C LYS A 202 -17.39 -2.13 -4.58
N ARG A 203 -16.51 -1.50 -5.37
CA ARG A 203 -15.58 -2.19 -6.26
C ARG A 203 -14.55 -3.05 -5.51
N ARG A 204 -14.08 -2.59 -4.36
CA ARG A 204 -13.18 -3.36 -3.47
C ARG A 204 -13.90 -4.58 -2.90
N LEU A 205 -15.09 -4.37 -2.35
CA LEU A 205 -15.92 -5.40 -1.72
C LEU A 205 -16.37 -6.50 -2.68
N GLN A 206 -16.52 -6.22 -3.97
CA GLN A 206 -16.78 -7.25 -5.00
C GLN A 206 -15.69 -8.33 -5.06
N CYS A 207 -14.46 -8.03 -4.63
CA CYS A 207 -13.37 -8.99 -4.59
C CYS A 207 -13.41 -9.90 -3.36
N ASN A 208 -14.31 -9.63 -2.40
CA ASN A 208 -14.40 -10.40 -1.17
C ASN A 208 -14.68 -11.88 -1.41
N LYS A 209 -15.76 -12.18 -2.16
CA LYS A 209 -16.15 -13.55 -2.49
C LYS A 209 -15.04 -14.30 -3.26
N PRO A 210 -14.42 -13.72 -4.32
CA PRO A 210 -13.26 -14.34 -4.96
C PRO A 210 -12.09 -14.67 -4.04
N VAL A 211 -11.71 -13.77 -3.11
CA VAL A 211 -10.64 -14.03 -2.14
C VAL A 211 -11.02 -15.18 -1.21
N PHE A 212 -12.23 -15.16 -0.64
CA PHE A 212 -12.73 -16.24 0.20
C PHE A 212 -12.71 -17.60 -0.51
N ARG A 213 -13.10 -17.66 -1.78
CA ARG A 213 -13.01 -18.90 -2.58
C ARG A 213 -11.58 -19.35 -2.83
N CYS A 214 -10.61 -18.43 -2.94
CA CYS A 214 -9.20 -18.79 -3.05
C CYS A 214 -8.66 -19.40 -1.75
N LEU A 215 -9.09 -18.90 -0.58
CA LEU A 215 -8.80 -19.52 0.72
C LEU A 215 -9.36 -20.93 0.78
N GLN A 216 -10.67 -21.10 0.54
CA GLN A 216 -11.31 -22.43 0.58
C GLN A 216 -10.66 -23.45 -0.37
N ALA A 217 -10.27 -23.03 -1.58
CA ALA A 217 -9.68 -23.92 -2.57
C ALA A 217 -8.32 -24.51 -2.15
N LYS A 218 -7.57 -23.80 -1.28
CA LYS A 218 -6.24 -24.22 -0.80
C LYS A 218 -6.26 -24.85 0.59
N LEU A 219 -7.43 -24.93 1.24
CA LEU A 219 -7.56 -25.57 2.54
C LEU A 219 -7.10 -27.03 2.52
N LYS A 220 -7.44 -27.79 1.48
CA LYS A 220 -7.06 -29.22 1.36
C LYS A 220 -5.54 -29.45 1.35
N SER A 221 -4.74 -28.49 0.89
CA SER A 221 -3.27 -28.62 0.92
C SER A 221 -2.67 -28.42 2.31
N LEU A 222 -3.46 -28.01 3.30
CA LEU A 222 -3.01 -27.79 4.67
C LEU A 222 -3.31 -28.95 5.62
N LYS A 223 -3.78 -30.10 5.13
CA LYS A 223 -4.16 -31.24 5.99
C LYS A 223 -3.06 -31.69 6.97
N THR A 224 -1.79 -31.45 6.64
CA THR A 224 -0.64 -31.80 7.48
C THR A 224 -0.36 -30.78 8.58
N HIS A 225 -0.93 -29.57 8.51
CA HIS A 225 -0.71 -28.52 9.49
C HIS A 225 -1.59 -28.75 10.72
N HIS A 226 -1.01 -28.66 11.91
CA HIS A 226 -1.71 -28.86 13.19
C HIS A 226 -2.86 -27.86 13.48
N LYS A 227 -3.02 -26.82 12.65
CA LYS A 227 -4.06 -25.77 12.76
C LYS A 227 -5.11 -25.89 11.66
N HIS A 228 -5.04 -26.95 10.85
CA HIS A 228 -5.95 -27.18 9.73
C HIS A 228 -7.41 -27.13 10.15
N ASP A 229 -7.78 -27.86 11.20
CA ASP A 229 -9.18 -28.00 11.62
C ASP A 229 -9.72 -26.70 12.22
N GLU A 230 -8.88 -25.98 13.00
CA GLU A 230 -9.19 -24.65 13.52
C GLU A 230 -9.47 -23.66 12.37
N PHE A 231 -8.62 -23.66 11.33
CA PHE A 231 -8.82 -22.79 10.18
C PHE A 231 -9.98 -23.22 9.28
N GLN A 232 -10.23 -24.52 9.15
CA GLN A 232 -11.43 -25.03 8.50
C GLN A 232 -12.70 -24.54 9.20
N SER A 233 -12.72 -24.54 10.53
CA SER A 233 -13.81 -23.99 11.34
C SER A 233 -14.01 -22.49 11.08
N ILE A 234 -12.93 -21.71 11.04
CA ILE A 234 -12.96 -20.28 10.69
C ILE A 234 -13.58 -20.06 9.30
N LEU A 235 -13.15 -20.81 8.28
CA LEU A 235 -13.74 -20.70 6.94
C LEU A 235 -15.20 -21.17 6.92
N GLY A 236 -15.57 -22.12 7.78
CA GLY A 236 -16.96 -22.56 8.01
C GLY A 236 -17.85 -21.45 8.56
N GLN A 237 -17.37 -20.71 9.58
CA GLN A 237 -18.06 -19.54 10.15
C GLN A 237 -18.32 -18.47 9.09
N LEU A 238 -17.29 -18.14 8.29
CA LEU A 238 -17.47 -17.21 7.18
C LEU A 238 -18.51 -17.71 6.17
N GLY A 239 -18.56 -19.02 5.94
CA GLY A 239 -19.53 -19.67 5.05
C GLY A 239 -20.96 -19.66 5.58
N SER A 240 -21.16 -19.75 6.89
CA SER A 240 -22.47 -19.74 7.55
C SER A 240 -23.01 -18.34 7.83
N GLY A 241 -22.21 -17.29 7.62
CA GLY A 241 -22.63 -15.90 7.79
C GLY A 241 -22.13 -15.22 9.06
N THR A 242 -21.27 -15.88 9.85
CA THR A 242 -20.67 -15.31 11.06
C THR A 242 -19.19 -14.94 10.83
N HIS A 243 -18.53 -14.44 11.87
CA HIS A 243 -17.10 -14.11 11.85
C HIS A 243 -16.36 -14.79 13.02
N PRO A 244 -15.10 -15.17 12.81
CA PRO A 244 -14.23 -15.62 13.89
C PRO A 244 -13.91 -14.50 14.87
N THR A 245 -13.60 -14.87 16.11
CA THR A 245 -13.06 -13.92 17.09
C THR A 245 -11.62 -13.55 16.74
N ALA A 246 -11.15 -12.43 17.28
CA ALA A 246 -9.76 -11.99 17.09
C ALA A 246 -8.76 -13.06 17.58
N GLU A 247 -9.04 -13.71 18.71
CA GLU A 247 -8.19 -14.74 19.31
C GLU A 247 -8.07 -15.96 18.41
N ALA A 248 -9.18 -16.40 17.81
CA ALA A 248 -9.18 -17.51 16.87
C ALA A 248 -8.30 -17.22 15.64
N LEU A 249 -8.30 -15.98 15.15
CA LEU A 249 -7.43 -15.55 14.04
C LEU A 249 -5.95 -15.52 14.43
N ILE A 250 -5.64 -15.08 15.65
CA ILE A 250 -4.28 -15.07 16.17
C ILE A 250 -3.74 -16.49 16.32
N ALA A 251 -4.57 -17.43 16.79
CA ALA A 251 -4.20 -18.83 17.00
C ALA A 251 -3.83 -19.58 15.71
N VAL A 252 -4.32 -19.14 14.55
CA VAL A 252 -4.07 -19.77 13.25
C VAL A 252 -3.08 -18.99 12.38
N LYS A 253 -2.41 -17.96 12.91
CA LYS A 253 -1.55 -17.09 12.09
C LYS A 253 -0.44 -17.85 11.36
N ASP A 254 0.10 -18.91 11.95
CA ASP A 254 1.25 -19.66 11.42
C ASP A 254 0.93 -20.35 10.08
N ILE A 255 -0.36 -20.62 9.81
CA ILE A 255 -0.84 -21.11 8.50
C ILE A 255 -0.48 -20.16 7.35
N PHE A 256 -0.29 -18.88 7.65
CA PHE A 256 0.01 -17.84 6.68
C PHE A 256 1.51 -17.58 6.49
N ALA A 257 2.37 -18.13 7.36
CA ALA A 257 3.82 -17.99 7.26
C ALA A 257 4.37 -18.69 6.01
N GLU A 258 3.84 -19.89 5.70
CA GLU A 258 4.33 -20.74 4.62
C GLU A 258 3.32 -20.97 3.49
N GLY A 259 3.71 -21.75 2.48
CA GLY A 259 2.77 -22.19 1.44
C GLY A 259 1.60 -22.97 2.05
N PRO A 260 0.37 -22.84 1.52
CA PRO A 260 -0.03 -22.26 0.24
C PRO A 260 -0.43 -20.78 0.30
N TYR A 261 -0.42 -20.15 1.49
CA TYR A 261 -0.92 -18.78 1.68
C TYR A 261 0.17 -17.72 1.77
N SER A 262 1.44 -18.10 1.79
CA SER A 262 2.56 -17.17 1.59
C SER A 262 2.40 -16.37 0.29
N LEU A 263 3.01 -15.17 0.24
CA LEU A 263 2.93 -14.30 -0.94
C LEU A 263 3.40 -15.00 -2.22
N LEU A 264 4.40 -15.88 -2.11
CA LEU A 264 4.94 -16.66 -3.21
C LEU A 264 4.04 -17.86 -3.56
N GLY A 265 3.50 -18.56 -2.56
CA GLY A 265 2.63 -19.73 -2.75
C GLY A 265 1.25 -19.41 -3.32
N MET A 266 0.77 -18.17 -3.18
CA MET A 266 -0.53 -17.76 -3.69
C MET A 266 -0.58 -17.67 -5.22
N SER A 267 -1.69 -18.17 -5.80
CA SER A 267 -1.96 -18.11 -7.24
C SER A 267 -2.10 -16.67 -7.75
N ARG A 268 -1.86 -16.47 -9.06
CA ARG A 268 -2.01 -15.15 -9.72
C ARG A 268 -3.42 -14.57 -9.55
N LYS A 269 -4.46 -15.43 -9.57
CA LYS A 269 -5.85 -15.03 -9.35
C LYS A 269 -6.03 -14.48 -7.94
N HIS A 270 -5.51 -15.18 -6.93
CA HIS A 270 -5.60 -14.76 -5.54
C HIS A 270 -4.93 -13.40 -5.32
N ILE A 271 -3.69 -13.24 -5.80
CA ILE A 271 -2.94 -11.97 -5.73
C ILE A 271 -3.70 -10.82 -6.43
N LYS A 272 -4.26 -11.07 -7.62
CA LYS A 272 -5.03 -10.04 -8.35
C LYS A 272 -6.28 -9.60 -7.56
N CYS A 273 -6.96 -10.53 -6.91
CA CYS A 273 -8.11 -10.24 -6.07
C CYS A 273 -7.71 -9.46 -4.80
N LEU A 274 -6.61 -9.82 -4.14
CA LEU A 274 -6.08 -9.09 -2.98
C LEU A 274 -5.67 -7.65 -3.34
N VAL A 275 -5.00 -7.44 -4.48
CA VAL A 275 -4.66 -6.08 -4.96
C VAL A 275 -5.91 -5.21 -5.09
N LYS A 276 -6.98 -5.78 -5.67
CA LYS A 276 -8.25 -5.07 -5.83
C LYS A 276 -8.99 -4.86 -4.51
N LEU A 277 -8.96 -5.85 -3.61
CA LEU A 277 -9.53 -5.79 -2.27
C LEU A 277 -8.99 -4.59 -1.49
N HIS A 278 -7.68 -4.38 -1.57
CA HIS A 278 -6.97 -3.27 -0.92
C HIS A 278 -6.98 -1.96 -1.73
N GLY A 279 -7.72 -1.92 -2.85
CA GLY A 279 -7.83 -0.70 -3.68
C GLY A 279 -6.51 -0.27 -4.33
N LEU A 280 -5.55 -1.20 -4.48
CA LEU A 280 -4.23 -0.90 -5.03
C LEU A 280 -4.26 -0.83 -6.57
N PRO A 281 -3.41 0.00 -7.19
CA PRO A 281 -3.32 0.10 -8.64
C PRO A 281 -2.85 -1.24 -9.24
N ASN A 282 -3.34 -1.54 -10.44
CA ASN A 282 -2.95 -2.74 -11.16
C ASN A 282 -1.53 -2.57 -11.73
N SER A 283 -0.51 -2.97 -10.97
CA SER A 283 0.90 -2.93 -11.37
C SER A 283 1.42 -4.29 -11.86
N LEU A 284 2.57 -4.30 -12.54
CA LEU A 284 3.32 -5.53 -12.83
C LEU A 284 3.89 -6.17 -11.54
N PHE A 285 4.20 -5.37 -10.51
CA PHE A 285 4.80 -5.81 -9.24
C PHE A 285 3.77 -6.01 -8.12
N LYS A 286 2.70 -6.75 -8.40
CA LYS A 286 1.53 -6.91 -7.49
C LYS A 286 1.89 -7.40 -6.09
N ARG A 287 2.79 -8.39 -5.98
CA ARG A 287 3.19 -8.97 -4.69
C ARG A 287 3.95 -7.97 -3.84
N HIS A 288 4.90 -7.26 -4.45
CA HIS A 288 5.65 -6.19 -3.78
C HIS A 288 4.70 -5.08 -3.29
N ARG A 289 3.75 -4.64 -4.13
CA ARG A 289 2.75 -3.63 -3.73
C ARG A 289 1.85 -4.08 -2.58
N LEU A 290 1.45 -5.35 -2.56
CA LEU A 290 0.69 -5.92 -1.43
C LEU A 290 1.52 -5.93 -0.16
N HIS A 291 2.78 -6.35 -0.24
CA HIS A 291 3.69 -6.36 0.89
C HIS A 291 3.91 -4.95 1.45
N GLU A 292 4.27 -3.99 0.59
CA GLU A 292 4.43 -2.58 0.94
C GLU A 292 3.17 -2.01 1.61
N HIS A 293 2.00 -2.29 1.04
CA HIS A 293 0.73 -1.86 1.59
C HIS A 293 0.46 -2.46 2.99
N ALA A 294 0.55 -3.78 3.13
CA ALA A 294 0.29 -4.46 4.39
C ALA A 294 1.19 -3.93 5.50
N PHE A 295 2.45 -3.72 5.19
CA PHE A 295 3.45 -3.23 6.11
C PHE A 295 3.20 -1.79 6.56
N LEU A 296 2.85 -0.89 5.62
CA LEU A 296 2.47 0.48 5.95
C LEU A 296 1.23 0.55 6.83
N VAL A 297 0.17 -0.21 6.51
CA VAL A 297 -1.05 -0.22 7.31
C VAL A 297 -0.82 -0.87 8.67
N HIS A 298 -0.02 -1.92 8.76
CA HIS A 298 0.39 -2.49 10.04
C HIS A 298 1.14 -1.48 10.92
N TYR A 299 1.99 -0.62 10.34
CA TYR A 299 2.62 0.46 11.10
C TYR A 299 1.66 1.57 11.50
N MET A 300 0.61 1.82 10.72
CA MET A 300 -0.49 2.67 11.17
C MET A 300 -1.20 2.04 12.37
N ASP A 301 -1.42 0.72 12.38
CA ASP A 301 -2.02 0.01 13.52
C ASP A 301 -1.15 0.10 14.78
N LEU A 302 0.17 -0.07 14.64
CA LEU A 302 1.11 0.14 15.75
C LEU A 302 1.10 1.61 16.22
N ALA A 303 1.04 2.58 15.31
CA ALA A 303 0.96 3.99 15.65
C ALA A 303 -0.34 4.33 16.39
N ILE A 304 -1.48 3.78 15.98
CA ILE A 304 -2.76 3.90 16.71
C ILE A 304 -2.58 3.45 18.17
N MET A 305 -1.90 2.32 18.40
CA MET A 305 -1.65 1.84 19.77
C MET A 305 -0.73 2.78 20.56
N ARG A 306 0.31 3.34 19.94
CA ARG A 306 1.20 4.32 20.58
C ARG A 306 0.48 5.63 20.92
N GLU A 307 -0.51 6.03 20.12
CA GLU A 307 -1.34 7.23 20.29
C GLU A 307 -2.47 7.04 21.32
N GLY A 308 -2.43 5.96 22.11
CA GLY A 308 -3.42 5.66 23.15
C GLY A 308 -4.62 4.83 22.68
N GLY A 309 -4.56 4.27 21.47
CA GLY A 309 -5.52 3.30 20.96
C GLY A 309 -6.73 3.89 20.23
N VAL A 310 -7.59 2.99 19.75
CA VAL A 310 -8.69 3.31 18.82
C VAL A 310 -9.67 4.36 19.35
N HIS A 311 -9.95 4.36 20.66
CA HIS A 311 -10.97 5.23 21.27
C HIS A 311 -10.59 6.73 21.24
N ASN A 312 -9.28 7.03 21.17
CA ASN A 312 -8.74 8.38 21.08
C ASN A 312 -8.78 8.95 19.66
N LEU A 313 -9.12 8.13 18.66
CA LEU A 313 -9.25 8.61 17.29
C LEU A 313 -10.46 9.55 17.17
N ARG A 314 -10.28 10.60 16.36
CA ARG A 314 -11.38 11.46 15.93
C ARG A 314 -12.31 10.67 15.00
N THR A 315 -13.58 11.06 14.93
CA THR A 315 -14.60 10.32 14.17
C THR A 315 -14.27 10.19 12.68
N ASP A 316 -13.76 11.24 12.06
CA ASP A 316 -13.25 11.26 10.69
C ASP A 316 -12.09 10.27 10.48
N ALA A 317 -11.12 10.25 11.40
CA ALA A 317 -9.99 9.32 11.36
C ALA A 317 -10.46 7.86 11.53
N MET A 318 -11.44 7.60 12.39
CA MET A 318 -12.04 6.25 12.53
C MET A 318 -12.72 5.80 11.25
N ARG A 319 -13.54 6.67 10.63
CA ARG A 319 -14.20 6.37 9.35
C ARG A 319 -13.17 6.01 8.28
N TYR A 320 -12.09 6.79 8.18
CA TYR A 320 -10.98 6.49 7.26
C TYR A 320 -10.30 5.16 7.60
N CYS A 321 -10.02 4.88 8.88
CA CYS A 321 -9.39 3.64 9.30
C CYS A 321 -10.22 2.41 8.95
N CYS A 322 -11.54 2.45 9.18
CA CYS A 322 -12.48 1.42 8.75
C CYS A 322 -12.45 1.25 7.23
N TYR A 323 -12.58 2.35 6.49
CA TYR A 323 -12.56 2.34 5.03
C TYR A 323 -11.29 1.71 4.47
N LEU A 324 -10.12 2.11 4.98
CA LEU A 324 -8.81 1.60 4.55
C LEU A 324 -8.74 0.08 4.72
N ARG A 325 -9.24 -0.43 5.85
CA ARG A 325 -9.22 -1.84 6.24
C ARG A 325 -10.39 -2.66 5.66
N GLY A 326 -11.22 -2.06 4.81
CA GLY A 326 -12.25 -2.77 4.03
C GLY A 326 -13.61 -2.91 4.71
N LEU A 327 -13.87 -2.14 5.77
CA LEU A 327 -15.20 -1.96 6.33
C LEU A 327 -15.84 -0.69 5.76
N ASN A 328 -17.08 -0.77 5.30
CA ASN A 328 -17.84 0.44 4.97
C ASN A 328 -18.30 1.16 6.28
N PRO A 329 -17.81 2.37 6.57
CA PRO A 329 -18.19 3.13 7.76
C PRO A 329 -19.54 3.87 7.65
N ASP A 330 -20.21 3.83 6.50
CA ASP A 330 -21.45 4.57 6.29
C ASP A 330 -22.56 4.10 7.25
N ASN A 331 -23.11 5.07 7.98
CA ASN A 331 -24.14 4.86 9.00
C ASN A 331 -23.73 3.93 10.14
N LEU A 332 -22.43 3.80 10.44
CA LEU A 332 -21.97 3.18 11.67
C LEU A 332 -21.89 4.21 12.80
N SER A 333 -22.29 3.79 14.00
CA SER A 333 -22.05 4.55 15.22
C SER A 333 -20.55 4.58 15.55
N ARG A 334 -20.17 5.49 16.44
CA ARG A 334 -18.78 5.58 16.93
C ARG A 334 -18.37 4.29 17.64
N GLU A 335 -19.26 3.72 18.43
CA GLU A 335 -19.06 2.52 19.24
C GLU A 335 -18.88 1.30 18.33
N GLU A 336 -19.70 1.15 17.29
CA GLU A 336 -19.55 0.08 16.30
C GLU A 336 -18.19 0.15 15.58
N MET A 337 -17.74 1.35 15.20
CA MET A 337 -16.43 1.54 14.58
C MET A 337 -15.28 1.24 15.55
N ILE A 338 -15.40 1.68 16.81
CA ILE A 338 -14.40 1.40 17.85
C ILE A 338 -14.27 -0.10 18.07
N GLU A 339 -15.38 -0.80 18.21
CA GLU A 339 -15.39 -2.24 18.48
C GLU A 339 -14.77 -3.02 17.32
N TRP A 340 -15.16 -2.71 16.08
CA TRP A 340 -14.58 -3.37 14.92
C TRP A 340 -13.08 -3.09 14.76
N LEU A 341 -12.67 -1.82 14.92
CA LEU A 341 -11.25 -1.45 14.83
C LEU A 341 -10.42 -2.03 15.98
N ARG A 342 -10.97 -2.18 17.19
CA ARG A 342 -10.28 -2.87 18.30
C ARG A 342 -9.97 -4.31 17.94
N ASN A 343 -10.95 -5.04 17.38
CA ASN A 343 -10.74 -6.41 16.93
C ASN A 343 -9.71 -6.50 15.80
N TRP A 344 -9.77 -5.59 14.81
CA TRP A 344 -8.74 -5.48 13.79
C TRP A 344 -7.35 -5.26 14.38
N VAL A 345 -7.22 -4.22 15.22
CA VAL A 345 -5.92 -3.79 15.76
C VAL A 345 -5.34 -4.91 16.62
N LYS A 346 -6.16 -5.58 17.45
CA LYS A 346 -5.76 -6.72 18.27
C LYS A 346 -5.10 -7.84 17.45
N VAL A 347 -5.70 -8.22 16.32
CA VAL A 347 -5.08 -9.21 15.43
C VAL A 347 -3.84 -8.62 14.76
N SER A 348 -3.97 -7.43 14.17
CA SER A 348 -2.93 -6.81 13.37
C SER A 348 -1.60 -6.62 14.12
N THR A 349 -1.62 -6.28 15.40
CA THR A 349 -0.41 -6.02 16.19
C THR A 349 0.25 -7.28 16.71
N SER A 350 -0.44 -8.43 16.65
CA SER A 350 0.13 -9.75 16.95
C SER A 350 0.85 -10.40 15.75
N ILE A 351 0.65 -9.85 14.54
CA ILE A 351 1.21 -10.33 13.28
C ILE A 351 2.67 -9.90 13.18
N GLN A 352 3.53 -10.84 12.79
CA GLN A 352 4.95 -10.59 12.50
C GLN A 352 5.17 -10.61 10.97
N GLY A 353 6.37 -10.25 10.52
CA GLY A 353 6.68 -10.11 9.09
C GLY A 353 6.36 -11.35 8.24
N GLU A 354 6.60 -12.55 8.78
CA GLU A 354 6.27 -13.82 8.08
C GLU A 354 4.76 -14.04 7.92
N HIS A 355 3.96 -13.53 8.85
CA HIS A 355 2.50 -13.66 8.88
C HIS A 355 1.77 -12.57 8.07
N ILE A 356 2.50 -11.74 7.30
CA ILE A 356 1.94 -10.54 6.65
C ILE A 356 0.81 -10.85 5.66
N THR A 357 0.72 -12.08 5.16
CA THR A 357 -0.39 -12.51 4.33
C THR A 357 -1.68 -12.64 5.13
N LEU A 358 -1.66 -13.06 6.40
CA LEU A 358 -2.86 -13.01 7.26
C LEU A 358 -3.42 -11.58 7.30
N PHE A 359 -2.54 -10.59 7.48
CA PHE A 359 -2.92 -9.17 7.48
C PHE A 359 -3.69 -8.79 6.21
N LEU A 360 -3.20 -9.23 5.04
CA LEU A 360 -3.86 -8.99 3.76
C LEU A 360 -5.24 -9.65 3.63
N HIS A 361 -5.54 -10.68 4.42
CA HIS A 361 -6.83 -11.37 4.42
C HIS A 361 -7.79 -10.89 5.51
N LEU A 362 -7.32 -10.09 6.48
CA LEU A 362 -8.16 -9.55 7.56
C LEU A 362 -9.45 -8.85 7.08
N PRO A 363 -9.50 -8.11 5.95
CA PRO A 363 -10.76 -7.51 5.50
C PRO A 363 -11.86 -8.54 5.22
N ILE A 364 -11.48 -9.76 4.81
CA ILE A 364 -12.42 -10.87 4.63
C ILE A 364 -12.73 -11.50 5.98
N LEU A 365 -11.69 -11.84 6.74
CA LEU A 365 -11.83 -12.59 7.98
C LEU A 365 -12.67 -11.83 9.03
N LEU A 366 -12.62 -10.49 9.04
CA LEU A 366 -13.32 -9.65 10.01
C LEU A 366 -14.52 -8.88 9.45
N ALA A 367 -14.67 -8.76 8.12
CA ALA A 367 -15.73 -7.92 7.55
C ALA A 367 -16.49 -8.53 6.36
N TYR A 368 -16.27 -9.81 6.02
CA TYR A 368 -16.95 -10.47 4.89
C TYR A 368 -18.47 -10.43 5.01
N ASN A 369 -18.99 -10.93 6.14
CA ASN A 369 -20.42 -10.99 6.45
C ASN A 369 -20.96 -9.73 7.14
N HIS A 370 -20.18 -8.64 7.22
CA HIS A 370 -20.61 -7.44 7.92
C HIS A 370 -21.82 -6.82 7.19
N PRO A 371 -22.95 -6.51 7.87
CA PRO A 371 -24.18 -6.06 7.21
C PRO A 371 -23.99 -4.84 6.31
N ARG A 372 -23.13 -3.88 6.70
CA ARG A 372 -22.81 -2.70 5.87
C ARG A 372 -22.09 -3.06 4.58
N ASN A 373 -21.16 -4.01 4.63
CA ASN A 373 -20.46 -4.48 3.44
C ASN A 373 -21.42 -5.22 2.50
N TRP A 374 -22.29 -6.08 3.05
CA TRP A 374 -23.33 -6.77 2.29
C TRP A 374 -24.27 -5.79 1.59
N LYS A 375 -24.83 -4.82 2.34
CA LYS A 375 -25.70 -3.77 1.79
C LYS A 375 -25.02 -3.01 0.66
N THR A 376 -23.73 -2.69 0.79
CA THR A 376 -22.96 -1.99 -0.24
C THR A 376 -22.85 -2.77 -1.56
N ILE A 377 -22.73 -4.10 -1.49
CA ILE A 377 -22.61 -4.95 -2.67
C ILE A 377 -23.98 -5.16 -3.34
N TYR A 378 -25.00 -5.52 -2.55
CA TYR A 378 -26.23 -6.13 -3.06
C TYR A 378 -27.46 -5.20 -3.04
N CYS A 379 -27.51 -4.21 -2.14
CA CYS A 379 -28.63 -3.26 -2.17
C CYS A 379 -28.38 -2.23 -3.27
N LYS A 380 -29.39 -2.02 -4.13
CA LYS A 380 -29.43 -0.84 -5.00
C LYS A 380 -29.72 0.37 -4.12
N LYS A 381 -29.06 1.51 -4.37
CA LYS A 381 -29.54 2.78 -3.84
C LYS A 381 -30.93 2.98 -4.47
N THR A 382 -31.96 3.04 -3.65
CA THR A 382 -33.23 3.65 -4.06
C THR A 382 -32.92 5.14 -4.10
N ASP A 383 -32.77 5.66 -5.33
CA ASP A 383 -32.58 7.09 -5.57
C ASP A 383 -33.88 7.85 -5.27
#